data_AF-A0A9Q3J278-F1
#
_entry.id   AF-A0A9Q3J278-F1
#
_cell.length_a   1.000
_cell.length_b   1.000
_cell.length_c   1.000
_cell.angle_alpha   90.00
_cell.angle_beta   90.00
_cell.angle_gamma   90.00
#
_symmetry.space_group_name_H-M   'P 1'
#
loop_
_entity.id
_entity.type
_entity.pdbx_description
1 polymer ?
#
loop_
_entity_poly.entity_id
_entity_poly.type
_entity_poly.pdbx_seq_one_letter_code
_entity_poly.pdbx_strand_id
1 'polypeptide(L)'
;MNCTYQTRGGKICNSEIFKENTNFSALCDKGIAPRQSSTIQRNELGVINTPICTYYTHSLKKWTKWLLELDSMEDQMDSWKNNLSQVKGTTNIQQSFTWKSFAWTPTKAEDIKPLQLVFSIFIDWFNPWGNKISGKQESLGVIILNCLNLPPLLCHKPAFSLLYSIIPGPNSPDVVTISNCLQSLVDELMELKDGFTVLKA
;
A
#
# COMPACT_ATOMS: atom_id res chain seq x y z
N MET A 1 -7.53 12.76 4.85
CA MET A 1 -6.62 13.11 3.72
C MET A 1 -7.30 14.09 2.77
N ASN A 2 -6.62 15.15 2.33
CA ASN A 2 -7.17 16.19 1.45
C ASN A 2 -6.83 15.91 -0.02
N CYS A 3 -7.72 16.31 -0.93
CA CYS A 3 -7.45 16.30 -2.36
C CYS A 3 -6.27 17.23 -2.70
N THR A 4 -5.27 16.75 -3.43
CA THR A 4 -4.10 17.56 -3.86
C THR A 4 -3.96 17.63 -5.38
N TYR A 5 -4.78 16.87 -6.12
CA TYR A 5 -4.67 16.77 -7.57
C TYR A 5 -5.19 18.03 -8.27
N GLN A 6 -4.31 18.69 -9.04
CA GLN A 6 -4.65 19.83 -9.89
C GLN A 6 -4.46 19.46 -11.35
N THR A 7 -5.52 19.51 -12.15
CA THR A 7 -5.39 19.49 -13.61
C THR A 7 -5.07 20.90 -14.12
N ARG A 8 -4.34 21.02 -15.25
CA ARG A 8 -4.18 22.31 -15.94
C ARG A 8 -5.58 22.86 -16.29
N GLY A 9 -6.02 23.90 -15.58
CA GLY A 9 -7.32 24.55 -15.76
C GLY A 9 -8.48 23.99 -14.91
N GLY A 10 -8.23 23.00 -14.05
CA GLY A 10 -9.23 22.47 -13.12
C GLY A 10 -9.36 23.32 -11.84
N LYS A 11 -10.50 23.20 -11.15
CA LYS A 11 -10.68 23.80 -9.83
C LYS A 11 -9.72 23.16 -8.83
N ILE A 12 -9.10 23.98 -7.98
CA ILE A 12 -8.29 23.52 -6.84
C ILE A 12 -9.23 22.81 -5.85
N CYS A 13 -8.92 21.56 -5.49
CA CYS A 13 -9.64 20.81 -4.47
C CYS A 13 -8.84 20.84 -3.16
N ASN A 14 -9.49 21.14 -2.03
CA ASN A 14 -8.91 21.14 -0.67
C ASN A 14 -9.86 20.45 0.33
N SER A 15 -10.78 19.63 -0.16
CA SER A 15 -11.72 18.88 0.68
C SER A 15 -11.11 17.58 1.14
N GLU A 16 -11.44 17.19 2.38
CA GLU A 16 -11.13 15.88 2.91
C GLU A 16 -11.86 14.80 2.08
N ILE A 17 -11.11 13.91 1.45
CA ILE A 17 -11.64 12.83 0.59
C ILE A 17 -12.01 11.62 1.43
N PHE A 18 -11.21 11.35 2.47
CA PHE A 18 -11.37 10.18 3.34
C PHE A 18 -11.50 10.62 4.78
N LYS A 19 -12.54 10.12 5.44
CA LYS A 19 -12.70 10.20 6.88
C LYS A 19 -12.18 8.89 7.48
N GLU A 20 -11.08 8.95 8.21
CA GLU A 20 -10.55 7.78 8.89
C GLU A 20 -11.53 7.32 9.98
N ASN A 21 -11.81 6.01 10.00
CA ASN A 21 -12.57 5.39 11.07
C ASN A 21 -11.70 4.31 11.72
N THR A 22 -11.06 4.69 12.83
CA THR A 22 -10.16 3.81 13.60
C THR A 22 -10.89 2.77 14.44
N ASN A 23 -12.23 2.79 14.47
CA ASN A 23 -13.04 1.87 15.29
C ASN A 23 -13.17 0.46 14.71
N PHE A 24 -12.57 0.18 13.54
CA PHE A 24 -12.67 -1.13 12.91
C PHE A 24 -11.46 -2.01 13.25
N SER A 25 -11.61 -2.87 14.27
CA SER A 25 -10.66 -3.94 14.54
C SER A 25 -10.94 -5.12 13.60
N ALA A 26 -9.96 -5.49 12.77
CA ALA A 26 -10.03 -6.57 11.77
C ALA A 26 -10.07 -7.99 12.36
N LEU A 27 -10.90 -8.22 13.39
CA LEU A 27 -11.27 -9.55 13.86
C LEU A 27 -12.53 -9.95 13.12
N CYS A 28 -12.33 -10.65 11.99
CA CYS A 28 -13.33 -11.42 11.26
C CYS A 28 -14.64 -10.65 10.98
N ASP A 29 -14.76 -10.10 9.77
CA ASP A 29 -16.04 -9.61 9.25
C ASP A 29 -17.07 -10.74 9.21
N LYS A 30 -17.83 -10.91 10.30
CA LYS A 30 -19.04 -11.73 10.34
C LYS A 30 -20.25 -10.99 9.73
N GLY A 31 -20.04 -9.85 9.07
CA GLY A 31 -21.13 -9.03 8.53
C GLY A 31 -22.06 -8.43 9.59
N ILE A 32 -21.58 -8.27 10.84
CA ILE A 32 -22.37 -7.79 11.99
C ILE A 32 -21.95 -6.35 12.38
N ALA A 33 -21.62 -5.50 11.41
CA ALA A 33 -21.55 -4.07 11.69
C ALA A 33 -22.99 -3.51 11.59
N PRO A 34 -23.64 -3.10 12.70
CA PRO A 34 -24.96 -2.48 12.61
C PRO A 34 -24.84 -1.19 11.80
N ARG A 35 -25.74 -1.01 10.83
CA ARG A 35 -25.86 0.22 10.07
C ARG A 35 -26.09 1.37 11.04
N GLN A 36 -25.11 2.24 11.22
CA GLN A 36 -25.29 3.46 12.01
C GLN A 36 -26.30 4.35 11.29
N SER A 37 -27.54 4.37 11.78
CA SER A 37 -28.54 5.36 11.39
C SER A 37 -28.33 6.60 12.26
N SER A 38 -27.58 7.57 11.75
CA SER A 38 -27.61 8.92 12.33
C SER A 38 -28.91 9.59 11.90
N THR A 39 -29.82 9.81 12.85
CA THR A 39 -30.97 10.69 12.62
C THR A 39 -30.46 12.14 12.71
N ILE A 40 -30.28 12.79 11.57
CA ILE A 40 -29.77 14.16 11.50
C ILE A 40 -30.92 15.13 11.83
N GLN A 41 -30.73 15.95 12.87
CA GLN A 41 -31.66 17.05 13.17
C GLN A 41 -31.59 18.11 12.07
N ARG A 42 -32.76 18.47 11.55
CA ARG A 42 -32.99 19.14 10.26
C ARG A 42 -32.57 20.63 10.19
N ASN A 43 -31.93 21.18 11.23
CA ASN A 43 -31.90 22.64 11.44
C ASN A 43 -30.54 23.32 11.18
N GLU A 44 -29.53 22.61 10.71
CA GLU A 44 -28.30 23.23 10.20
C GLU A 44 -28.06 22.77 8.77
N LEU A 45 -28.33 23.66 7.79
CA LEU A 45 -28.03 23.45 6.37
C LEU A 45 -26.52 23.55 6.11
N GLY A 46 -25.72 22.79 6.86
CA GLY A 46 -24.35 22.47 6.48
C GLY A 46 -24.36 21.48 5.31
N VAL A 47 -23.34 21.52 4.46
CA VAL A 47 -23.15 20.51 3.42
C VAL A 47 -23.00 19.15 4.11
N ILE A 48 -24.01 18.29 4.00
CA ILE A 48 -23.97 16.93 4.56
C ILE A 48 -23.12 16.06 3.63
N ASN A 49 -21.83 15.91 3.97
CA ASN A 49 -20.95 14.96 3.28
C ASN A 49 -21.34 13.54 3.70
N THR A 50 -21.99 12.81 2.78
CA THR A 50 -22.29 11.39 2.99
C THR A 50 -21.20 10.56 2.31
N PRO A 51 -20.45 9.72 3.04
CA PRO A 51 -19.43 8.88 2.43
C PRO A 51 -20.07 7.94 1.40
N ILE A 52 -19.54 7.94 0.17
CA ILE A 52 -20.06 7.16 -0.95
C ILE A 52 -19.58 5.71 -0.87
N CYS A 53 -18.33 5.51 -0.44
CA CYS A 53 -17.70 4.20 -0.35
C CYS A 53 -16.63 4.19 0.75
N THR A 54 -16.47 3.05 1.42
CA THR A 54 -15.39 2.84 2.40
C THR A 54 -14.15 2.30 1.69
N TYR A 55 -13.02 2.94 1.91
CA TYR A 55 -11.73 2.53 1.41
C TYR A 55 -10.90 1.95 2.55
N TYR A 56 -10.55 0.66 2.44
CA TYR A 56 -9.81 -0.06 3.47
C TYR A 56 -8.34 -0.18 3.10
N THR A 57 -7.45 0.07 4.05
CA THR A 57 -6.02 -0.10 3.90
C THR A 57 -5.43 -0.93 5.05
N HIS A 58 -4.37 -1.66 4.76
CA HIS A 58 -3.52 -2.31 5.74
C HIS A 58 -2.25 -1.46 5.94
N SER A 59 -1.81 -1.33 7.19
CA SER A 59 -0.60 -0.54 7.49
C SER A 59 0.66 -1.27 7.03
N LEU A 60 1.39 -0.63 6.12
CA LEU A 60 2.74 -1.03 5.73
C LEU A 60 3.67 -1.08 6.93
N LYS A 61 3.63 -0.10 7.83
CA LYS A 61 4.48 -0.08 9.05
C LYS A 61 4.28 -1.32 9.92
N LYS A 62 3.01 -1.67 10.20
CA LYS A 62 2.69 -2.86 11.02
C LYS A 62 3.14 -4.15 10.32
N TRP A 63 2.90 -4.24 9.02
CA TRP A 63 3.31 -5.39 8.22
C TRP A 63 4.84 -5.53 8.17
N THR A 64 5.58 -4.43 8.00
CA THR A 64 7.05 -4.42 8.01
C THR A 64 7.59 -4.86 9.36
N LYS A 65 7.00 -4.38 10.46
CA LYS A 65 7.36 -4.84 11.81
C LYS A 65 7.15 -6.36 11.94
N TRP A 66 5.98 -6.85 11.57
CA TRP A 66 5.67 -8.29 11.58
C TRP A 66 6.67 -9.10 10.74
N LEU A 67 7.00 -8.65 9.52
CA LEU A 67 7.95 -9.34 8.65
C LEU A 67 9.32 -9.49 9.30
N LEU A 68 9.81 -8.44 9.95
CA LEU A 68 11.14 -8.40 10.58
C LEU A 68 11.17 -9.11 11.95
N GLU A 69 10.01 -9.34 12.56
CA GLU A 69 9.86 -10.20 13.75
C GLU A 69 9.96 -11.70 13.40
N LEU A 70 9.83 -12.09 12.13
CA LEU A 70 10.00 -13.48 11.73
C LEU A 70 11.46 -13.92 11.83
N ASP A 71 11.67 -15.15 12.32
CA ASP A 71 12.99 -15.73 12.48
C ASP A 71 13.76 -15.79 11.14
N SER A 72 15.04 -15.46 11.21
CA SER A 72 15.99 -15.50 10.09
C SER A 72 15.60 -14.66 8.87
N MET A 73 14.63 -13.76 8.99
CA MET A 73 14.14 -13.00 7.83
C MET A 73 15.17 -11.96 7.36
N GLU A 74 15.86 -11.31 8.28
CA GLU A 74 17.01 -10.44 7.99
C GLU A 74 18.19 -11.22 7.40
N ASP A 75 18.51 -12.40 7.96
CA ASP A 75 19.59 -13.26 7.45
C ASP A 75 19.36 -13.68 6.00
N GLN A 76 18.09 -13.95 5.64
CA GLN A 76 17.69 -14.28 4.27
C GLN A 76 17.83 -13.09 3.33
N MET A 77 17.51 -11.88 3.79
CA MET A 77 17.71 -10.65 3.01
C MET A 77 19.20 -10.39 2.77
N ASP A 78 20.04 -10.56 3.79
CA ASP A 78 21.48 -10.37 3.68
C ASP A 78 22.14 -11.43 2.78
N SER A 79 21.74 -12.69 2.93
CA SER A 79 22.14 -13.78 2.04
C SER A 79 21.78 -13.48 0.58
N TRP A 80 20.56 -13.00 0.34
CA TRP A 80 20.10 -12.63 -1.00
C TRP A 80 20.91 -11.48 -1.60
N LYS A 81 21.17 -10.42 -0.82
CA LYS A 81 22.01 -9.30 -1.22
C LYS A 81 23.44 -9.74 -1.58
N ASN A 82 24.02 -10.66 -0.81
CA ASN A 82 25.33 -11.23 -1.09
C ASN A 82 25.31 -12.06 -2.38
N ASN A 83 24.27 -12.88 -2.61
CA ASN A 83 24.12 -13.66 -3.83
C ASN A 83 24.08 -12.76 -5.08
N LEU A 84 23.33 -11.65 -5.04
CA LEU A 84 23.26 -10.69 -6.14
C LEU A 84 24.60 -10.05 -6.50
N SER A 85 25.52 -9.95 -5.53
CA SER A 85 26.86 -9.41 -5.73
C SER A 85 27.82 -10.41 -6.38
N GLN A 86 27.55 -11.72 -6.23
CA GLN A 86 28.41 -12.79 -6.73
C GLN A 86 28.04 -13.26 -8.14
N VAL A 87 26.74 -13.28 -8.48
CA VAL A 87 26.26 -13.75 -9.78
C VAL A 87 26.70 -12.77 -10.88
N LYS A 88 27.46 -13.27 -11.87
CA LYS A 88 27.83 -12.49 -13.05
C LYS A 88 26.63 -12.33 -13.98
N GLY A 89 26.46 -11.13 -14.53
CA GLY A 89 25.34 -10.79 -15.40
C GLY A 89 24.17 -10.13 -14.66
N THR A 90 23.05 -9.93 -15.36
CA THR A 90 21.82 -9.37 -14.78
C THR A 90 20.74 -10.45 -14.83
N THR A 91 20.48 -11.09 -13.69
CA THR A 91 19.39 -12.07 -13.51
C THR A 91 18.23 -11.48 -12.71
N ASN A 92 18.48 -10.38 -12.00
CA ASN A 92 17.47 -9.66 -11.21
C ASN A 92 17.54 -8.15 -11.47
N ILE A 93 16.40 -7.46 -11.34
CA ILE A 93 16.31 -6.00 -11.50
C ILE A 93 17.30 -5.26 -10.60
N GLN A 94 17.59 -5.78 -9.40
CA GLN A 94 18.53 -5.18 -8.45
C GLN A 94 19.98 -5.12 -8.94
N GLN A 95 20.34 -5.96 -9.92
CA GLN A 95 21.68 -5.94 -10.51
C GLN A 95 21.81 -4.93 -11.65
N SER A 96 20.68 -4.47 -12.20
CA SER A 96 20.65 -3.56 -13.34
C SER A 96 21.37 -2.25 -13.02
N PHE A 97 21.93 -1.63 -14.06
CA PHE A 97 22.57 -0.33 -13.92
C PHE A 97 21.61 0.72 -13.35
N THR A 98 20.37 0.77 -13.88
CA THR A 98 19.32 1.69 -13.43
C THR A 98 19.02 1.53 -11.95
N TRP A 99 18.92 0.29 -11.45
CA TRP A 99 18.69 0.05 -10.02
C TRP A 99 19.81 0.62 -9.16
N LYS A 100 21.05 0.38 -9.56
CA LYS A 100 22.26 0.83 -8.85
C LYS A 100 22.48 2.34 -8.94
N SER A 101 21.94 2.99 -9.98
CA SER A 101 22.06 4.44 -10.18
C SER A 101 21.04 5.25 -9.38
N PHE A 102 19.96 4.62 -8.90
CA PHE A 102 19.07 5.29 -7.94
C PHE A 102 19.88 5.60 -6.67
N ALA A 103 19.97 6.88 -6.32
CA ALA A 103 20.70 7.32 -5.14
C ALA A 103 19.92 6.95 -3.86
N TRP A 104 19.98 5.68 -3.45
CA TRP A 104 19.35 5.14 -2.24
C TRP A 104 20.10 5.49 -0.94
N THR A 105 21.25 6.17 -1.04
CA THR A 105 22.15 6.36 0.10
C THR A 105 21.66 7.48 1.02
N PRO A 106 21.50 7.21 2.34
CA PRO A 106 21.29 8.25 3.32
C PRO A 106 22.52 9.16 3.35
N THR A 107 22.28 10.45 3.48
CA THR A 107 23.29 11.51 3.55
C THR A 107 24.10 11.50 4.86
N LYS A 108 23.86 10.56 5.79
CA LYS A 108 24.52 10.53 7.09
C LYS A 108 25.26 9.21 7.31
N ALA A 109 26.59 9.35 7.36
CA ALA A 109 27.51 8.35 7.87
C ALA A 109 27.49 8.43 9.40
N GLU A 110 26.70 7.57 10.03
CA GLU A 110 26.87 7.21 11.45
C GLU A 110 26.93 5.69 11.54
N ASP A 111 27.55 5.17 12.60
CA ASP A 111 28.08 3.81 12.78
C ASP A 111 27.07 2.65 12.63
N ILE A 112 25.79 2.95 12.39
CA ILE A 112 24.71 1.99 12.16
C ILE A 112 24.24 2.14 10.70
N LYS A 113 24.43 1.10 9.89
CA LYS A 113 23.83 1.03 8.55
C LYS A 113 22.39 0.53 8.69
N PRO A 114 21.36 1.40 8.51
CA PRO A 114 19.97 0.95 8.61
C PRO A 114 19.63 -0.06 7.51
N LEU A 115 18.73 -0.99 7.81
CA LEU A 115 18.14 -1.89 6.81
C LEU A 115 17.25 -1.07 5.88
N GLN A 116 17.66 -0.96 4.62
CA GLN A 116 16.88 -0.26 3.60
C GLN A 116 15.96 -1.25 2.89
N LEU A 117 14.66 -1.06 3.05
CA LEU A 117 13.65 -1.88 2.39
C LEU A 117 13.19 -1.23 1.09
N VAL A 118 13.04 -2.05 0.06
CA VAL A 118 12.51 -1.65 -1.24
C VAL A 118 11.29 -2.49 -1.56
N PHE A 119 10.21 -1.83 -1.97
CA PHE A 119 8.94 -2.46 -2.27
C PHE A 119 8.60 -2.34 -3.75
N SER A 120 8.12 -3.41 -4.37
CA SER A 120 7.40 -3.32 -5.65
C SER A 120 5.91 -3.15 -5.39
N ILE A 121 5.28 -2.22 -6.09
CA ILE A 121 3.84 -2.02 -6.07
C ILE A 121 3.23 -2.77 -7.26
N PHE A 122 2.28 -3.64 -6.98
CA PHE A 122 1.46 -4.32 -7.99
C PHE A 122 0.02 -3.80 -7.88
N ILE A 123 -0.52 -3.33 -9.00
CA ILE A 123 -1.90 -2.85 -9.09
C ILE A 123 -2.54 -3.53 -10.28
N ASP A 124 -3.67 -4.19 -10.04
CA ASP A 124 -4.42 -4.88 -11.08
C ASP A 124 -5.93 -4.81 -10.81
N TRP A 125 -6.70 -4.97 -11.87
CA TRP A 125 -8.16 -4.98 -11.84
C TRP A 125 -8.70 -6.28 -12.39
N PHE A 126 -9.62 -6.88 -11.65
CA PHE A 126 -10.23 -8.14 -12.04
C PHE A 126 -11.73 -8.12 -11.82
N ASN A 127 -12.41 -9.06 -12.47
CA ASN A 127 -13.83 -9.29 -12.24
C ASN A 127 -14.03 -10.27 -11.08
N PRO A 128 -14.58 -9.84 -9.92
CA PRO A 128 -14.79 -10.72 -8.78
C PRO A 128 -15.79 -11.84 -9.05
N TRP A 129 -16.66 -11.69 -10.05
CA TRP A 129 -17.65 -12.68 -10.46
C TRP A 129 -17.12 -13.66 -11.50
N GLY A 130 -15.83 -13.54 -11.87
CA GLY A 130 -15.17 -14.35 -12.88
C GLY A 130 -15.39 -13.85 -14.31
N ASN A 131 -14.56 -14.33 -15.23
CA ASN A 131 -14.46 -13.80 -16.60
C ASN A 131 -15.49 -14.38 -17.58
N LYS A 132 -16.67 -14.77 -17.10
CA LYS A 132 -17.73 -15.29 -17.98
C LYS A 132 -18.31 -14.13 -18.80
N ILE A 133 -18.28 -14.23 -20.13
CA ILE A 133 -18.74 -13.17 -21.05
C ILE A 133 -20.20 -12.77 -20.77
N SER A 134 -21.06 -13.74 -20.48
CA SER A 134 -22.47 -13.50 -20.10
C SER A 134 -22.71 -13.29 -18.60
N GLY A 135 -21.64 -13.23 -17.80
CA GLY A 135 -21.68 -12.97 -16.36
C GLY A 135 -21.73 -11.47 -16.03
N LYS A 136 -21.96 -11.17 -14.75
CA LYS A 136 -21.89 -9.81 -14.23
C LYS A 136 -20.47 -9.26 -14.43
N GLN A 137 -20.36 -8.10 -15.07
CA GLN A 137 -19.08 -7.43 -15.27
C GLN A 137 -18.94 -6.34 -14.20
N GLU A 138 -18.06 -6.58 -13.24
CA GLU A 138 -17.59 -5.56 -12.31
C GLU A 138 -16.07 -5.59 -12.30
N SER A 139 -15.45 -4.48 -11.94
CA SER A 139 -14.02 -4.34 -11.82
C SER A 139 -13.69 -3.93 -10.38
N LEU A 140 -12.93 -4.76 -9.69
CA LEU A 140 -12.31 -4.43 -8.41
C LEU A 140 -10.81 -4.32 -8.62
N GLY A 141 -10.19 -3.34 -7.97
CA GLY A 141 -8.73 -3.21 -7.98
C GLY A 141 -8.10 -3.79 -6.72
N VAL A 142 -6.85 -4.24 -6.82
CA VAL A 142 -6.02 -4.59 -5.66
C VAL A 142 -4.71 -3.83 -5.72
N ILE A 143 -4.21 -3.43 -4.56
CA ILE A 143 -2.86 -2.88 -4.39
C ILE A 143 -2.11 -3.87 -3.50
N ILE A 144 -1.04 -4.45 -4.05
CA ILE A 144 -0.18 -5.41 -3.36
C ILE A 144 1.25 -4.87 -3.31
N LEU A 145 1.90 -5.00 -2.15
CA LEU A 145 3.30 -4.63 -1.93
C LEU A 145 4.13 -5.89 -1.68
N ASN A 146 5.23 -6.02 -2.42
CA ASN A 146 6.20 -7.10 -2.21
C ASN A 146 7.55 -6.51 -1.80
N CYS A 147 8.14 -7.04 -0.74
CA CYS A 147 9.48 -6.65 -0.31
C CYS A 147 10.55 -7.28 -1.21
N LEU A 148 11.23 -6.46 -2.00
CA LEU A 148 12.25 -6.90 -2.96
C LEU A 148 13.58 -7.28 -2.30
N ASN A 149 13.75 -6.99 -1.01
CA ASN A 149 14.90 -7.46 -0.23
C ASN A 149 14.83 -8.97 0.04
N LEU A 150 13.64 -9.58 -0.03
CA LEU A 150 13.48 -11.01 0.08
C LEU A 150 13.95 -11.71 -1.21
N PRO A 151 14.47 -12.94 -1.11
CA PRO A 151 14.83 -13.72 -2.29
C PRO A 151 13.60 -13.99 -3.19
N PRO A 152 13.79 -14.23 -4.50
CA PRO A 152 12.70 -14.39 -5.46
C PRO A 152 11.71 -15.51 -5.11
N LEU A 153 12.18 -16.53 -4.42
CA LEU A 153 11.37 -17.65 -3.93
C LEU A 153 10.38 -17.25 -2.82
N LEU A 154 10.54 -16.08 -2.21
CA LEU A 154 9.72 -15.59 -1.10
C LEU A 154 8.98 -14.30 -1.43
N CYS A 155 9.63 -13.35 -2.11
CA CYS A 155 9.08 -11.99 -2.29
C CYS A 155 7.71 -11.95 -3.00
N HIS A 156 7.36 -12.95 -3.80
CA HIS A 156 6.07 -13.04 -4.50
C HIS A 156 5.14 -14.12 -3.94
N LYS A 157 5.48 -14.75 -2.81
CA LYS A 157 4.57 -15.69 -2.16
C LYS A 157 3.46 -14.91 -1.47
N PRO A 158 2.18 -15.32 -1.59
CA PRO A 158 1.07 -14.63 -0.93
C PRO A 158 1.26 -14.42 0.58
N ALA A 159 1.98 -15.32 1.27
CA ALA A 159 2.29 -15.20 2.69
C ALA A 159 3.23 -14.03 3.03
N PHE A 160 4.06 -13.58 2.08
CA PHE A 160 5.02 -12.48 2.25
C PHE A 160 4.67 -11.27 1.37
N SER A 161 3.46 -11.25 0.81
CA SER A 161 2.91 -10.13 0.08
C SER A 161 1.94 -9.38 0.99
N LEU A 162 2.06 -8.06 1.06
CA LEU A 162 1.09 -7.21 1.73
C LEU A 162 -0.03 -6.86 0.74
N LEU A 163 -1.22 -7.39 0.95
CA LEU A 163 -2.43 -6.81 0.36
C LEU A 163 -2.66 -5.46 1.04
N TYR A 164 -2.19 -4.38 0.43
CA TYR A 164 -2.30 -3.05 1.00
C TYR A 164 -3.75 -2.57 1.00
N SER A 165 -4.47 -2.76 -0.11
CA SER A 165 -5.84 -2.28 -0.24
C SER A 165 -6.60 -2.97 -1.36
N ILE A 166 -7.93 -2.93 -1.27
CA ILE A 166 -8.87 -3.26 -2.35
C ILE A 166 -9.53 -1.95 -2.79
N ILE A 167 -9.35 -1.61 -4.07
CA ILE A 167 -10.00 -0.45 -4.70
C ILE A 167 -11.45 -0.85 -5.01
N PRO A 168 -12.45 -0.13 -4.49
CA PRO A 168 -13.84 -0.47 -4.70
C PRO A 168 -14.23 -0.29 -6.18
N GLY A 169 -15.08 -1.19 -6.65
CA GLY A 169 -15.70 -1.11 -7.97
C GLY A 169 -16.90 -0.16 -8.01
N PRO A 170 -17.77 -0.26 -9.02
CA PRO A 170 -17.90 -1.36 -9.98
C PRO A 170 -17.02 -1.24 -11.24
N ASN A 171 -16.33 -0.12 -11.44
CA ASN A 171 -15.53 0.16 -12.63
C ASN A 171 -14.06 0.34 -12.25
N SER A 172 -13.17 0.20 -13.24
CA SER A 172 -11.77 0.60 -13.08
C SER A 172 -11.71 2.10 -12.76
N PRO A 173 -10.87 2.51 -11.79
CA PRO A 173 -10.71 3.91 -11.41
C PRO A 173 -10.10 4.70 -12.57
N ASP A 174 -10.55 5.94 -12.73
CA ASP A 174 -9.84 6.91 -13.56
C ASP A 174 -8.55 7.40 -12.88
N VAL A 175 -7.78 8.25 -13.57
CA VAL A 175 -6.50 8.78 -13.08
C VAL A 175 -6.65 9.49 -11.74
N VAL A 176 -7.76 10.23 -11.54
CA VAL A 176 -8.01 10.98 -10.31
C VAL A 176 -8.29 10.01 -9.16
N THR A 177 -9.16 9.03 -9.40
CA THR A 177 -9.57 8.04 -8.41
C THR A 177 -8.39 7.18 -7.97
N ILE A 178 -7.57 6.69 -8.90
CA ILE A 178 -6.38 5.91 -8.50
C ILE A 178 -5.35 6.76 -7.77
N SER A 179 -5.14 8.01 -8.17
CA SER A 179 -4.23 8.91 -7.45
C SER A 179 -4.69 9.11 -6.01
N ASN A 180 -6.01 9.28 -5.78
CA ASN A 180 -6.58 9.41 -4.45
C ASN A 180 -6.44 8.12 -3.62
N CYS A 181 -6.65 6.94 -4.23
CA CYS A 181 -6.43 5.66 -3.54
C CYS A 181 -4.96 5.51 -3.12
N LEU A 182 -4.02 5.79 -4.03
CA LEU A 182 -2.59 5.67 -3.78
C LEU A 182 -2.04 6.72 -2.81
N GLN A 183 -2.72 7.84 -2.62
CA GLN A 183 -2.29 8.89 -1.69
C GLN A 183 -2.05 8.34 -0.28
N SER A 184 -2.93 7.45 0.19
CA SER A 184 -2.78 6.80 1.50
C SER A 184 -1.45 6.03 1.64
N LEU A 185 -1.04 5.32 0.60
CA LEU A 185 0.22 4.61 0.56
C LEU A 185 1.40 5.57 0.47
N VAL A 186 1.29 6.61 -0.34
CA VAL A 186 2.33 7.65 -0.47
C VAL A 186 2.56 8.34 0.87
N ASP A 187 1.50 8.70 1.60
CA ASP A 187 1.60 9.33 2.91
C ASP A 187 2.32 8.41 3.91
N GLU A 188 1.95 7.13 3.97
CA GLU A 188 2.64 6.15 4.83
C GLU A 188 4.12 5.95 4.43
N LEU A 189 4.43 5.93 3.12
CA LEU A 189 5.82 5.87 2.65
C LEU A 189 6.63 7.12 3.00
N MET A 190 5.99 8.30 2.98
CA MET A 190 6.64 9.55 3.37
C MET A 190 6.93 9.59 4.87
N GLU A 191 6.03 9.05 5.71
CA GLU A 191 6.29 8.88 7.14
C GLU A 191 7.42 7.88 7.41
N LEU A 192 7.50 6.81 6.63
CA LEU A 192 8.52 5.76 6.76
C LEU A 192 9.88 6.14 6.16
N LYS A 193 9.96 7.24 5.40
CA LYS A 193 11.18 7.71 4.72
C LYS A 193 12.34 7.93 5.69
N ASP A 194 12.06 8.49 6.87
CA ASP A 194 13.08 8.78 7.88
C ASP A 194 13.48 7.53 8.69
N GLY A 195 12.81 6.40 8.45
CA GLY A 195 13.03 5.13 9.14
C GLY A 195 12.29 5.03 10.47
N PHE A 196 12.25 3.81 11.01
CA PHE A 196 11.72 3.55 12.35
C PHE A 196 12.44 2.35 12.96
N THR A 197 12.45 2.28 14.30
CA THR A 197 13.09 1.17 15.03
C THR A 197 12.09 0.04 15.25
N VAL A 198 12.51 -1.18 14.91
CA VAL A 198 11.82 -2.42 15.30
C VAL A 198 12.58 -3.04 16.46
N LEU A 199 11.90 -3.19 17.60
CA LEU A 199 12.43 -3.93 18.74
C LEU A 199 12.08 -5.40 18.53
N LYS A 200 13.09 -6.25 18.34
CA LYS A 200 12.90 -7.70 18.36
C LYS A 200 12.59 -8.14 19.78
N ALA A 201 11.51 -8.90 19.93
CA ALA A 201 11.07 -9.46 21.21
C ALA A 201 11.97 -10.63 21.64
#